data_AF-A0A7Y2ZS00-F1
#
_entry.id   AF-A0A7Y2ZS00-F1
#
_cell.length_a   1.000
_cell.length_b   1.000
_cell.length_c   1.000
_cell.angle_alpha   90.00
_cell.angle_beta   90.00
_cell.angle_gamma   90.00
#
_symmetry.space_group_name_H-M   'P 1'
#
loop_
_entity.id
_entity.type
_entity.pdbx_description
1 polymer ?
#
loop_
_entity_poly.entity_id
_entity_poly.type
_entity_poly.pdbx_seq_one_letter_code
_entity_poly.pdbx_strand_id
1 'polypeptide(L)'
;MIKQFLSFEWKQFFRSSNWQKSVALNILLVFFALYMMVSFLALGLVLYPMLKELYPESDPFIIINGYLFYWIMADLMMRFFLQKLPVMSVKPLLTLPVKRKTIINYVLRKSAFSFFNFLPFFAIIPFSIMLLIHDYNTIEVAVWFLVMVIITLIINYINFIIESYSSQIELSFLPIIAFVGGLVGLNHFGIISFSDLISKAILSIVNNPVYILVLLLVLIALYMLNYNQLKQKLYIDNSLKTKTSQAKETNLEWTKRFGDISAFLQLDIKLISRNKRAKSSIWILLIGLLYGLFFYPQPMYRDFEPLYIFIGIFVTGIFLINFGQFIPAWDSAYYRLLMSQNIKYEKYLKSKFTLMAASVIIMFLLSIPYVYFGWKILLAHFAAAVYNMGVNTHVVLYAGSYNRKKINLDERAAFNWQGTGAVQWLLGIPLMLLPMALFGILFWIFNFEVATIVVASLGILGIVFHHKLMKHIVSKYYESKYKMIDAFSQDN
;
A
#
# COMPACT_ATOMS: atom_id res chain seq x y z
N MET A 1 29.32 18.30 -5.46
CA MET A 1 27.85 18.30 -5.27
C MET A 1 27.20 16.92 -5.36
N ILE A 2 27.19 16.20 -6.50
CA ILE A 2 26.47 14.90 -6.59
C ILE A 2 26.99 13.88 -5.57
N LYS A 3 28.32 13.74 -5.44
CA LYS A 3 28.95 12.89 -4.40
C LYS A 3 28.53 13.29 -2.97
N GLN A 4 28.37 14.58 -2.70
CA GLN A 4 27.92 15.07 -1.39
C GLN A 4 26.45 14.72 -1.14
N PHE A 5 25.58 14.82 -2.15
CA PHE A 5 24.18 14.40 -2.02
C PHE A 5 24.02 12.91 -1.76
N LEU A 6 24.80 12.07 -2.46
CA LEU A 6 24.87 10.65 -2.17
C LEU A 6 25.36 10.41 -0.73
N SER A 7 26.37 11.16 -0.26
CA SER A 7 26.84 11.04 1.12
C SER A 7 25.78 11.42 2.17
N PHE A 8 24.95 12.44 1.87
CA PHE A 8 23.86 12.85 2.75
C PHE A 8 22.76 11.79 2.79
N GLU A 9 22.47 11.14 1.67
CA GLU A 9 21.51 10.04 1.60
C GLU A 9 21.98 8.82 2.39
N TRP A 10 23.23 8.40 2.23
CA TRP A 10 23.81 7.34 3.05
C TRP A 10 23.74 7.70 4.53
N LYS A 11 24.14 8.91 4.91
CA LYS A 11 24.01 9.37 6.30
C LYS A 11 22.56 9.38 6.79
N GLN A 12 21.61 9.83 5.96
CA GLN A 12 20.19 9.84 6.30
C GLN A 12 19.65 8.43 6.50
N PHE A 13 19.99 7.49 5.62
CA PHE A 13 19.54 6.11 5.70
C PHE A 13 20.00 5.44 7.01
N PHE A 14 21.31 5.49 7.30
CA PHE A 14 21.88 4.88 8.51
C PHE A 14 21.51 5.61 9.81
N ARG A 15 21.19 6.90 9.75
CA ARG A 15 20.75 7.70 10.90
C ARG A 15 19.24 7.75 11.06
N SER A 16 18.47 7.18 10.13
CA SER A 16 17.01 7.16 10.23
C SER A 16 16.57 6.33 11.44
N SER A 17 15.53 6.81 12.13
CA SER A 17 14.95 6.11 13.28
C SER A 17 14.45 4.71 12.89
N ASN A 18 13.99 4.53 11.64
CA ASN A 18 13.55 3.26 11.09
C ASN A 18 14.69 2.24 10.99
N TRP A 19 15.87 2.64 10.48
CA TRP A 19 17.02 1.75 10.41
C TRP A 19 17.54 1.37 11.80
N GLN A 20 17.56 2.32 12.74
CA GLN A 20 18.13 2.10 14.07
C GLN A 20 17.19 1.38 15.05
N LYS A 21 15.87 1.57 14.95
CA LYS A 21 14.90 1.06 15.93
C LYS A 21 14.14 -0.18 15.50
N SER A 22 14.14 -0.55 14.20
CA SER A 22 13.35 -1.69 13.71
C SER A 22 14.16 -2.75 12.94
N VAL A 23 15.07 -3.43 13.65
CA VAL A 23 15.89 -4.54 13.11
C VAL A 23 15.04 -5.60 12.39
N ALA A 24 13.92 -6.03 12.98
CA ALA A 24 13.03 -7.01 12.36
C ALA A 24 12.44 -6.53 11.02
N LEU A 25 12.09 -5.24 10.93
CA LEU A 25 11.57 -4.65 9.69
C LEU A 25 12.68 -4.53 8.63
N ASN A 26 13.91 -4.21 9.04
CA ASN A 26 15.06 -4.19 8.13
C ASN A 26 15.37 -5.59 7.60
N ILE A 27 15.35 -6.61 8.46
CA ILE A 27 15.54 -8.02 8.05
C ILE A 27 14.46 -8.42 7.03
N LEU A 28 13.20 -8.10 7.30
CA LEU A 28 12.09 -8.39 6.38
C LEU A 28 12.28 -7.70 5.02
N LEU A 29 12.69 -6.42 5.00
CA LEU A 29 12.95 -5.67 3.77
C LEU A 29 14.12 -6.26 2.97
N VAL A 30 15.21 -6.62 3.63
CA VAL A 30 16.37 -7.25 2.98
C VAL A 30 16.00 -8.63 2.45
N PHE A 31 15.30 -9.44 3.25
CA PHE A 31 14.80 -10.75 2.82
C PHE A 31 13.91 -10.62 1.59
N PHE A 32 12.96 -9.69 1.59
CA PHE A 32 12.08 -9.47 0.44
C PHE A 32 12.87 -9.01 -0.80
N ALA A 33 13.86 -8.14 -0.65
CA ALA A 33 14.73 -7.72 -1.75
C ALA A 33 15.53 -8.90 -2.32
N LEU A 34 16.14 -9.72 -1.47
CA LEU A 34 16.89 -10.92 -1.89
C LEU A 34 15.97 -11.95 -2.55
N TYR A 35 14.79 -12.18 -1.99
CA TYR A 35 13.77 -13.05 -2.57
C TYR A 35 13.43 -12.61 -4.00
N MET A 36 13.13 -11.32 -4.20
CA MET A 36 12.83 -10.78 -5.53
C MET A 36 14.02 -10.92 -6.50
N MET A 37 15.25 -10.67 -6.05
CA MET A 37 16.45 -10.85 -6.88
C MET A 37 16.63 -12.31 -7.31
N VAL A 38 16.49 -13.26 -6.38
CA VAL A 38 16.59 -14.70 -6.67
C VAL A 38 15.47 -15.16 -7.59
N SER A 39 14.23 -14.69 -7.37
CA SER A 39 13.10 -15.02 -8.25
C SER A 39 13.29 -14.51 -9.67
N PHE A 40 13.80 -13.28 -9.86
CA PHE A 40 14.10 -12.75 -11.20
C PHE A 40 15.26 -13.48 -11.86
N LEU A 41 16.28 -13.86 -11.10
CA LEU A 41 17.40 -14.68 -11.58
C LEU A 41 16.92 -16.05 -12.05
N ALA A 42 16.12 -16.74 -11.23
CA ALA A 42 15.52 -18.02 -11.59
C ALA A 42 14.64 -17.88 -12.84
N LEU A 43 13.82 -16.83 -12.91
CA LEU A 43 12.98 -16.54 -14.07
C LEU A 43 13.84 -16.37 -15.33
N GLY A 44 14.92 -15.57 -15.29
CA GLY A 44 15.81 -15.38 -16.44
C GLY A 44 16.44 -16.67 -16.96
N LEU A 45 16.83 -17.59 -16.07
CA LEU A 45 17.42 -18.88 -16.43
C LEU A 45 16.38 -19.88 -16.98
N VAL A 46 15.18 -19.91 -16.38
CA VAL A 46 14.14 -20.89 -16.71
C VAL A 46 13.31 -20.45 -17.92
N LEU A 47 13.27 -19.15 -18.25
CA LEU A 47 12.44 -18.62 -19.33
C LEU A 47 12.69 -19.32 -20.68
N TYR A 48 13.95 -19.47 -21.09
CA TYR A 48 14.26 -20.12 -22.37
C TYR A 48 13.83 -21.59 -22.43
N PRO A 49 14.23 -22.48 -21.50
CA PRO A 49 13.82 -23.88 -21.55
C PRO A 49 12.30 -24.04 -21.38
N MET A 50 11.67 -23.23 -20.52
CA MET A 50 10.21 -23.21 -20.37
C MET A 50 9.50 -22.87 -21.69
N LEU A 51 9.95 -21.82 -22.39
CA LEU A 51 9.36 -21.44 -23.67
C LEU A 51 9.54 -22.53 -24.73
N LYS A 52 10.70 -23.20 -24.75
CA LYS A 52 10.96 -24.30 -25.68
C LYS A 52 10.10 -25.54 -25.39
N GLU A 53 9.82 -25.81 -24.12
CA GLU A 53 8.93 -26.91 -23.71
C GLU A 53 7.46 -26.62 -24.03
N LEU A 54 6.99 -25.40 -23.76
CA LEU A 54 5.60 -24.98 -24.02
C LEU A 54 5.31 -24.77 -25.51
N TYR A 55 6.29 -24.30 -26.27
CA TYR A 55 6.17 -24.01 -27.71
C TYR A 55 7.34 -24.62 -28.50
N PRO A 56 7.37 -25.96 -28.68
CA PRO A 56 8.51 -26.65 -29.30
C PRO A 56 8.85 -26.14 -30.70
N GLU A 57 7.83 -25.80 -31.49
CA GLU A 57 7.93 -25.40 -32.90
C GLU A 57 8.18 -23.90 -33.11
N SER A 58 8.19 -23.10 -32.04
CA SER A 58 8.35 -21.65 -32.13
C SER A 58 9.68 -21.19 -31.56
N ASP A 59 10.20 -20.08 -32.09
CA ASP A 59 11.41 -19.44 -31.61
C ASP A 59 11.15 -18.76 -30.24
N PRO A 60 11.82 -19.19 -29.15
CA PRO A 60 11.71 -18.56 -27.83
C PRO A 60 11.98 -17.05 -27.85
N PHE A 61 12.87 -16.56 -28.70
CA PHE A 61 13.19 -15.14 -28.85
C PHE A 61 12.03 -14.34 -29.47
N ILE A 62 11.27 -14.92 -30.39
CA ILE A 62 10.08 -14.25 -30.95
C ILE A 62 8.95 -14.23 -29.90
N ILE A 63 8.76 -15.36 -29.20
CA ILE A 63 7.70 -15.49 -28.20
C ILE A 63 7.89 -14.52 -27.05
N ILE A 64 9.12 -14.42 -26.50
CA ILE A 64 9.39 -13.53 -25.36
C ILE A 64 9.05 -12.08 -25.71
N ASN A 65 9.30 -11.63 -26.94
CA ASN A 65 9.01 -10.28 -27.40
C ASN A 65 7.51 -9.96 -27.42
N GLY A 66 6.63 -10.96 -27.59
CA GLY A 66 5.17 -10.82 -27.41
C GLY A 66 4.75 -10.66 -25.95
N TYR A 67 5.44 -11.37 -25.04
CA TYR A 67 5.22 -11.26 -23.60
C TYR A 67 5.75 -9.96 -22.99
N LEU A 68 6.62 -9.22 -23.68
CA LEU A 68 7.13 -7.93 -23.21
C LEU A 68 6.04 -6.87 -22.99
N PHE A 69 4.91 -6.94 -23.70
CA PHE A 69 3.76 -6.08 -23.39
C PHE A 69 3.28 -6.28 -21.95
N TYR A 70 3.05 -7.54 -21.54
CA TYR A 70 2.63 -7.87 -20.18
C TYR A 70 3.72 -7.53 -19.16
N TRP A 71 4.99 -7.73 -19.51
CA TRP A 71 6.13 -7.31 -18.68
C TRP A 71 6.10 -5.80 -18.42
N ILE A 72 5.95 -4.97 -19.46
CA ILE A 72 5.90 -3.51 -19.33
C ILE A 72 4.71 -3.08 -18.46
N MET A 73 3.53 -3.68 -18.66
CA MET A 73 2.34 -3.38 -17.85
C MET A 73 2.54 -3.77 -16.38
N ALA A 74 3.07 -4.97 -16.12
CA ALA A 74 3.34 -5.46 -14.77
C ALA A 74 4.40 -4.61 -14.06
N ASP A 75 5.50 -4.27 -14.74
CA ASP A 75 6.56 -3.43 -14.18
C ASP A 75 6.04 -2.02 -13.87
N LEU A 76 5.22 -1.43 -14.76
CA LEU A 76 4.58 -0.14 -14.51
C LEU A 76 3.66 -0.17 -13.29
N MET A 77 2.81 -1.20 -13.17
CA MET A 77 1.94 -1.37 -12.00
C MET A 77 2.75 -1.52 -10.71
N MET A 78 3.75 -2.41 -10.72
CA MET A 78 4.61 -2.66 -9.56
C MET A 78 5.34 -1.38 -9.10
N ARG A 79 5.91 -0.63 -10.04
CA ARG A 79 6.57 0.64 -9.74
C ARG A 79 5.61 1.69 -9.21
N PHE A 80 4.39 1.78 -9.75
CA PHE A 80 3.42 2.74 -9.25
C PHE A 80 3.09 2.51 -7.76
N PHE A 81 2.94 1.24 -7.35
CA PHE A 81 2.62 0.92 -5.96
C PHE A 81 3.82 0.94 -5.01
N LEU A 82 5.00 0.53 -5.49
CA LEU A 82 6.16 0.30 -4.63
C LEU A 82 7.23 1.39 -4.71
N GLN A 83 7.33 2.12 -5.83
CA GLN A 83 8.38 3.12 -6.08
C GLN A 83 7.85 4.55 -5.88
N LYS A 84 8.05 5.11 -4.68
CA LYS A 84 7.69 6.51 -4.38
C LYS A 84 8.68 7.54 -4.95
N LEU A 85 8.17 8.74 -5.27
CA LEU A 85 8.99 9.84 -5.78
C LEU A 85 9.98 10.37 -4.71
N PRO A 86 11.25 10.62 -5.05
CA PRO A 86 12.22 11.20 -4.12
C PRO A 86 11.96 12.68 -3.81
N VAL A 87 10.97 13.33 -4.41
CA VAL A 87 10.75 14.80 -4.37
C VAL A 87 10.59 15.33 -2.93
N MET A 88 10.01 14.56 -2.02
CA MET A 88 9.83 14.97 -0.63
C MET A 88 11.15 15.11 0.15
N SER A 89 12.17 14.34 -0.22
CA SER A 89 13.51 14.39 0.41
C SER A 89 14.30 15.66 0.07
N VAL A 90 13.79 16.46 -0.87
CA VAL A 90 14.53 17.55 -1.51
C VAL A 90 14.16 18.91 -0.93
N LYS A 91 13.05 19.00 -0.19
CA LYS A 91 12.60 20.26 0.44
C LYS A 91 13.69 20.93 1.28
N PRO A 92 14.48 20.21 2.11
CA PRO A 92 15.57 20.83 2.87
C PRO A 92 16.69 21.40 1.98
N LEU A 93 16.85 20.91 0.74
CA LEU A 93 17.84 21.45 -0.18
C LEU A 93 17.41 22.78 -0.81
N LEU A 94 16.11 23.11 -0.76
CA LEU A 94 15.58 24.37 -1.31
C LEU A 94 15.93 25.59 -0.44
N THR A 95 16.25 25.38 0.83
CA THR A 95 16.72 26.45 1.73
C THR A 95 18.23 26.69 1.64
N LEU A 96 18.96 25.78 0.98
CA LEU A 96 20.40 25.90 0.76
C LEU A 96 20.70 26.65 -0.53
N PRO A 97 21.89 27.29 -0.68
CA PRO A 97 22.29 28.02 -1.88
C PRO A 97 22.69 27.08 -3.04
N VAL A 98 21.85 26.10 -3.36
CA VAL A 98 22.04 25.16 -4.47
C VAL A 98 21.12 25.54 -5.63
N LYS A 99 21.69 25.59 -6.85
CA LYS A 99 20.91 25.85 -8.06
C LYS A 99 19.82 24.78 -8.24
N ARG A 100 18.56 25.20 -8.42
CA ARG A 100 17.40 24.31 -8.63
C ARG A 100 17.60 23.30 -9.76
N LYS A 101 18.27 23.67 -10.85
CA LYS A 101 18.62 22.74 -11.95
C LYS A 101 19.43 21.54 -11.47
N THR A 102 20.36 21.75 -10.54
CA THR A 102 21.20 20.70 -9.95
C THR A 102 20.36 19.77 -9.08
N ILE A 103 19.42 20.36 -8.34
CA ILE A 103 18.46 19.63 -7.51
C ILE A 103 17.56 18.73 -8.36
N ILE A 104 16.96 19.27 -9.44
CA ILE A 104 16.08 18.50 -10.33
C ILE A 104 16.84 17.35 -10.99
N ASN A 105 18.03 17.62 -11.54
CA ASN A 105 18.87 16.58 -12.15
C ASN A 105 19.31 15.52 -11.14
N TYR A 106 19.54 15.89 -9.88
CA TYR A 106 19.82 14.93 -8.82
C TYR A 106 18.63 13.98 -8.60
N VAL A 107 17.41 14.50 -8.51
CA VAL A 107 16.20 13.69 -8.33
C VAL A 107 15.99 12.71 -9.49
N LEU A 108 16.12 13.19 -10.73
CA LEU A 108 15.92 12.35 -11.92
C LEU A 108 16.98 11.26 -12.03
N ARG A 109 18.26 11.61 -11.85
CA ARG A 109 19.36 10.62 -11.85
C ARG A 109 19.21 9.62 -10.72
N LYS A 110 18.83 10.06 -9.52
CA LYS A 110 18.53 9.17 -8.39
C LYS A 110 17.45 8.14 -8.75
N SER A 111 16.40 8.55 -9.46
CA SER A 111 15.36 7.62 -9.91
C SER A 111 15.90 6.57 -10.89
N ALA A 112 16.86 6.95 -11.75
CA ALA A 112 17.51 6.05 -12.70
C ALA A 112 18.37 4.97 -12.01
N PHE A 113 18.90 5.24 -10.82
CA PHE A 113 19.65 4.28 -10.00
C PHE A 113 18.81 3.62 -8.89
N SER A 114 17.50 3.54 -9.07
CA SER A 114 16.62 2.88 -8.10
C SER A 114 16.72 1.35 -8.18
N PHE A 115 16.47 0.65 -7.06
CA PHE A 115 16.43 -0.82 -7.01
C PHE A 115 15.53 -1.42 -8.10
N PHE A 116 14.38 -0.78 -8.39
CA PHE A 116 13.45 -1.24 -9.41
C PHE A 116 14.02 -1.18 -10.83
N ASN A 117 15.04 -0.37 -11.13
CA ASN A 117 15.71 -0.40 -12.44
C ASN A 117 16.75 -1.50 -12.54
N PHE A 118 17.33 -1.92 -11.41
CA PHE A 118 18.27 -3.04 -11.37
C PHE A 118 17.58 -4.40 -11.31
N LEU A 119 16.38 -4.47 -10.72
CA LEU A 119 15.65 -5.72 -10.54
C LEU A 119 15.39 -6.46 -11.88
N PRO A 120 14.91 -5.83 -12.96
CA PRO A 120 14.77 -6.48 -14.27
C PRO A 120 16.08 -7.08 -14.82
N PHE A 121 17.25 -6.52 -14.49
CA PHE A 121 18.53 -7.05 -14.97
C PHE A 121 18.84 -8.45 -14.43
N PHE A 122 18.29 -8.81 -13.26
CA PHE A 122 18.39 -10.18 -12.76
C PHE A 122 17.66 -11.18 -13.67
N ALA A 123 16.66 -10.78 -14.45
CA ALA A 123 16.03 -11.64 -15.45
C ALA A 123 16.65 -11.48 -16.85
N ILE A 124 16.90 -10.24 -17.27
CA ILE A 124 17.37 -9.92 -18.62
C ILE A 124 18.79 -10.47 -18.87
N ILE A 125 19.71 -10.34 -17.90
CA ILE A 125 21.09 -10.81 -18.06
C ILE A 125 21.15 -12.33 -18.22
N PRO A 126 20.58 -13.16 -17.31
CA PRO A 126 20.62 -14.60 -17.47
C PRO A 126 19.90 -15.08 -18.74
N PHE A 127 18.78 -14.45 -19.11
CA PHE A 127 18.10 -14.80 -20.35
C PHE A 127 18.94 -14.48 -21.59
N SER A 128 19.63 -13.32 -21.61
CA SER A 128 20.56 -12.97 -22.70
C SER A 128 21.70 -13.98 -22.80
N ILE A 129 22.25 -14.42 -21.67
CA ILE A 129 23.28 -15.48 -21.63
C ILE A 129 22.71 -16.78 -22.20
N MET A 130 21.47 -17.13 -21.86
CA MET A 130 20.82 -18.34 -22.35
C MET A 130 20.60 -18.31 -23.87
N LEU A 131 20.26 -17.15 -24.44
CA LEU A 131 20.22 -16.97 -25.90
C LEU A 131 21.60 -17.19 -26.53
N LEU A 132 22.66 -16.63 -25.94
CA LEU A 132 24.02 -16.84 -26.47
C LEU A 132 24.47 -18.31 -26.39
N ILE A 133 24.07 -19.05 -25.36
CA ILE A 133 24.36 -20.49 -25.22
C ILE A 133 23.65 -21.31 -26.32
N HIS A 134 22.51 -20.84 -26.83
CA HIS A 134 21.73 -21.51 -27.88
C HIS A 134 21.97 -20.91 -29.27
N ASP A 135 23.19 -20.41 -29.51
CA ASP A 135 23.68 -19.97 -30.82
C ASP A 135 22.92 -18.79 -31.47
N TYR A 136 22.24 -17.96 -30.67
CA TYR A 136 21.67 -16.70 -31.17
C TYR A 136 22.78 -15.69 -31.51
N ASN A 137 22.52 -14.84 -32.51
CA ASN A 137 23.46 -13.84 -32.96
C ASN A 137 23.83 -12.85 -31.83
N THR A 138 25.13 -12.69 -31.56
CA THR A 138 25.61 -11.84 -30.47
C THR A 138 25.21 -10.37 -30.60
N ILE A 139 25.14 -9.84 -31.82
CA ILE A 139 24.74 -8.45 -32.09
C ILE A 139 23.26 -8.28 -31.77
N GLU A 140 22.41 -9.22 -32.22
CA GLU A 140 20.96 -9.19 -31.95
C GLU A 140 20.68 -9.25 -30.45
N VAL A 141 21.36 -10.15 -29.72
CA VAL A 141 21.23 -10.25 -28.25
C VAL A 141 21.71 -8.97 -27.56
N ALA A 142 22.82 -8.38 -27.99
CA ALA A 142 23.34 -7.13 -27.41
C ALA A 142 22.39 -5.94 -27.65
N VAL A 143 21.81 -5.85 -28.86
CA VAL A 143 20.82 -4.82 -29.20
C VAL A 143 19.54 -5.04 -28.38
N TRP A 144 19.05 -6.27 -28.28
CA TRP A 144 17.90 -6.61 -27.45
C TRP A 144 18.12 -6.26 -25.97
N PHE A 145 19.29 -6.60 -25.41
CA PHE A 145 19.68 -6.21 -24.06
C PHE A 145 19.61 -4.69 -23.87
N LEU A 146 20.16 -3.92 -24.82
CA LEU A 146 20.15 -2.46 -24.76
C LEU A 146 18.73 -1.89 -24.86
N VAL A 147 17.87 -2.46 -25.71
CA VAL A 147 16.45 -2.13 -25.79
C VAL A 147 15.77 -2.34 -24.43
N MET A 148 16.00 -3.47 -23.78
CA MET A 148 15.42 -3.77 -22.48
C MET A 148 15.88 -2.81 -21.37
N VAL A 149 17.15 -2.38 -21.40
CA VAL A 149 17.67 -1.33 -20.51
C VAL A 149 16.94 0.00 -20.74
N ILE A 150 16.79 0.42 -22.00
CA ILE A 150 16.09 1.68 -22.33
C ILE A 150 14.61 1.60 -21.92
N ILE A 151 13.92 0.49 -22.22
CA ILE A 151 12.52 0.28 -21.84
C ILE A 151 12.36 0.40 -20.32
N THR A 152 13.25 -0.22 -19.54
CA THR A 152 13.23 -0.12 -18.06
C THR A 152 13.30 1.34 -17.59
N LEU A 153 14.17 2.15 -18.21
CA LEU A 153 14.29 3.58 -17.89
C LEU A 153 13.07 4.40 -18.37
N ILE A 154 12.50 4.06 -19.53
CA ILE A 154 11.26 4.65 -20.03
C ILE A 154 10.13 4.42 -19.03
N ILE A 155 9.93 3.17 -18.58
CA ILE A 155 8.91 2.82 -17.59
C ILE A 155 9.13 3.61 -16.30
N ASN A 156 10.38 3.74 -15.82
CA ASN A 156 10.69 4.54 -14.64
C ASN A 156 10.26 6.01 -14.80
N TYR A 157 10.54 6.65 -15.93
CA TYR A 157 10.16 8.05 -16.14
C TYR A 157 8.67 8.24 -16.43
N ILE A 158 8.01 7.26 -17.06
CA ILE A 158 6.55 7.23 -17.19
C ILE A 158 5.91 7.13 -15.80
N ASN A 159 6.37 6.20 -14.96
CA ASN A 159 5.89 6.06 -13.59
C ASN A 159 6.07 7.36 -12.80
N PHE A 160 7.19 8.06 -13.00
CA PHE A 160 7.46 9.34 -12.35
C PHE A 160 6.44 10.42 -12.73
N ILE A 161 6.07 10.49 -14.02
CA ILE A 161 5.03 11.38 -14.53
C ILE A 161 3.66 11.01 -13.95
N ILE A 162 3.31 9.73 -14.02
CA ILE A 162 2.02 9.23 -13.51
C ILE A 162 1.91 9.55 -12.03
N GLU A 163 2.91 9.23 -11.22
CA GLU A 163 2.87 9.50 -9.78
C GLU A 163 2.88 11.01 -9.48
N SER A 164 3.57 11.80 -10.29
CA SER A 164 3.57 13.26 -10.20
C SER A 164 2.15 13.85 -10.37
N TYR A 165 1.40 13.44 -11.39
CA TYR A 165 0.01 13.88 -11.59
C TYR A 165 -0.92 13.26 -10.55
N SER A 166 -0.74 11.97 -10.33
CA SER A 166 -1.51 11.19 -9.39
C SER A 166 -1.46 11.80 -8.02
N SER A 167 -0.30 12.21 -7.48
CA SER A 167 -0.02 12.72 -6.11
C SER A 167 -1.07 13.66 -5.49
N GLN A 168 -1.85 14.37 -6.29
CA GLN A 168 -2.89 15.31 -5.84
C GLN A 168 -4.29 14.70 -5.73
N ILE A 169 -4.54 13.55 -6.36
CA ILE A 169 -5.82 12.83 -6.39
C ILE A 169 -5.94 11.89 -5.17
N GLU A 170 -7.12 11.71 -4.58
CA GLU A 170 -7.33 10.79 -3.44
C GLU A 170 -7.24 9.31 -3.86
N LEU A 171 -7.84 8.96 -5.01
CA LEU A 171 -7.89 7.60 -5.58
C LEU A 171 -7.00 7.47 -6.82
N SER A 172 -5.77 7.94 -6.72
CA SER A 172 -4.85 7.96 -7.86
C SER A 172 -4.47 6.58 -8.42
N PHE A 173 -4.70 5.51 -7.66
CA PHE A 173 -4.48 4.14 -8.12
C PHE A 173 -5.57 3.67 -9.10
N LEU A 174 -6.79 4.23 -9.05
CA LEU A 174 -7.88 3.80 -9.93
C LEU A 174 -7.59 4.13 -11.41
N PRO A 175 -7.14 5.34 -11.79
CA PRO A 175 -6.80 5.64 -13.18
C PRO A 175 -5.74 4.72 -13.76
N ILE A 176 -4.69 4.37 -13.00
CA ILE A 176 -3.64 3.48 -13.49
C ILE A 176 -4.12 2.03 -13.60
N ILE A 177 -4.92 1.54 -12.65
CA ILE A 177 -5.53 0.21 -12.74
C ILE A 177 -6.49 0.16 -13.93
N ALA A 178 -7.34 1.17 -14.12
CA ALA A 178 -8.26 1.24 -15.25
C ALA A 178 -7.51 1.33 -16.59
N PHE A 179 -6.42 2.10 -16.65
CA PHE A 179 -5.58 2.21 -17.84
C PHE A 179 -4.91 0.87 -18.19
N VAL A 180 -4.20 0.26 -17.23
CA VAL A 180 -3.51 -1.02 -17.46
C VAL A 180 -4.51 -2.14 -17.72
N GLY A 181 -5.57 -2.24 -16.91
CA GLY A 181 -6.63 -3.23 -17.09
C GLY A 181 -7.38 -3.05 -18.41
N GLY A 182 -7.59 -1.81 -18.85
CA GLY A 182 -8.15 -1.49 -20.15
C GLY A 182 -7.26 -1.95 -21.30
N LEU A 183 -5.96 -1.64 -21.28
CA LEU A 183 -5.02 -2.08 -22.32
C LEU A 183 -4.87 -3.61 -22.37
N VAL A 184 -4.75 -4.26 -21.21
CA VAL A 184 -4.69 -5.72 -21.10
C VAL A 184 -5.99 -6.35 -21.59
N GLY A 185 -7.15 -5.77 -21.24
CA GLY A 185 -8.46 -6.22 -21.71
C GLY A 185 -8.61 -6.08 -23.22
N LEU A 186 -8.22 -4.94 -23.81
CA LEU A 186 -8.23 -4.73 -25.27
C LEU A 186 -7.35 -5.75 -26.00
N ASN A 187 -6.19 -6.10 -25.43
CA ASN A 187 -5.32 -7.15 -25.96
C ASN A 187 -5.93 -8.54 -25.82
N HIS A 188 -6.50 -8.85 -24.65
CA HIS A 188 -7.10 -10.15 -24.35
C HIS A 188 -8.32 -10.45 -25.21
N PHE A 189 -9.19 -9.46 -25.45
CA PHE A 189 -10.37 -9.59 -26.32
C PHE A 189 -10.03 -9.47 -27.81
N GLY A 190 -8.75 -9.32 -28.18
CA GLY A 190 -8.32 -9.24 -29.58
C GLY A 190 -8.79 -7.98 -30.32
N ILE A 191 -9.22 -6.94 -29.61
CA ILE A 191 -9.65 -5.67 -30.22
C ILE A 191 -8.42 -4.93 -30.77
N ILE A 192 -7.32 -4.94 -30.01
CA ILE A 192 -6.01 -4.41 -30.44
C ILE A 192 -4.91 -5.35 -29.95
N SER A 193 -4.13 -5.94 -30.85
CA SER A 193 -3.00 -6.82 -30.52
C SER A 193 -1.76 -6.03 -30.08
N PHE A 194 -1.79 -5.45 -28.89
CA PHE A 194 -0.65 -4.73 -28.30
C PHE A 194 0.61 -5.62 -28.15
N SER A 195 0.43 -6.91 -27.82
CA SER A 195 1.54 -7.88 -27.79
C SER A 195 2.26 -7.98 -29.14
N ASP A 196 1.50 -8.06 -30.24
CA ASP A 196 2.08 -8.14 -31.59
C ASP A 196 2.74 -6.83 -32.01
N LEU A 197 2.13 -5.69 -31.68
CA LEU A 197 2.70 -4.38 -31.98
C LEU A 197 4.04 -4.17 -31.28
N ILE A 198 4.13 -4.52 -30.00
CA ILE A 198 5.37 -4.41 -29.22
C ILE A 198 6.40 -5.41 -29.72
N SER A 199 6.00 -6.65 -30.00
CA SER A 199 6.91 -7.67 -30.54
C SER A 199 7.52 -7.22 -31.86
N LYS A 200 6.68 -6.77 -32.82
CA LYS A 200 7.13 -6.26 -34.13
C LYS A 200 8.04 -5.04 -33.98
N ALA A 201 7.73 -4.11 -33.07
CA ALA A 201 8.55 -2.94 -32.83
C ALA A 201 9.95 -3.33 -32.32
N ILE A 202 10.03 -4.25 -31.36
CA ILE A 202 11.31 -4.69 -30.79
C ILE A 202 12.12 -5.49 -31.81
N LEU A 203 11.49 -6.45 -32.50
CA LEU A 203 12.15 -7.21 -33.56
C LEU A 203 12.64 -6.31 -34.71
N SER A 204 11.91 -5.25 -35.04
CA SER A 204 12.36 -4.25 -36.03
C SER A 204 13.65 -3.54 -35.58
N ILE A 205 13.79 -3.25 -34.28
CA ILE A 205 15.00 -2.64 -33.71
C ILE A 205 16.15 -3.64 -33.67
N VAL A 206 15.87 -4.90 -33.34
CA VAL A 206 16.89 -5.96 -33.34
C VAL A 206 17.44 -6.18 -34.76
N ASN A 207 16.56 -6.26 -35.76
CA ASN A 207 16.93 -6.45 -37.15
C ASN A 207 17.59 -5.21 -37.77
N ASN A 208 17.21 -4.01 -37.32
CA ASN A 208 17.81 -2.75 -37.75
C ASN A 208 18.15 -1.87 -36.53
N PRO A 209 19.38 -2.00 -35.99
CA PRO A 209 19.79 -1.34 -34.74
C PRO A 209 19.69 0.19 -34.77
N VAL A 210 19.63 0.82 -35.94
CA VAL A 210 19.47 2.28 -36.08
C VAL A 210 18.17 2.77 -35.42
N TYR A 211 17.12 1.94 -35.41
CA TYR A 211 15.84 2.29 -34.79
C TYR A 211 15.91 2.43 -33.27
N ILE A 212 17.00 2.02 -32.61
CA ILE A 212 17.22 2.28 -31.20
C ILE A 212 17.27 3.79 -30.87
N LEU A 213 17.65 4.62 -31.87
CA LEU A 213 17.62 6.07 -31.74
C LEU A 213 16.21 6.59 -31.45
N VAL A 214 15.16 5.93 -31.96
CA VAL A 214 13.77 6.29 -31.68
C VAL A 214 13.46 6.09 -30.19
N LEU A 215 13.86 4.95 -29.61
CA LEU A 215 13.70 4.70 -28.18
C LEU A 215 14.49 5.69 -27.33
N LEU A 216 15.70 6.05 -27.74
CA LEU A 216 16.51 7.07 -27.06
C LEU A 216 15.85 8.45 -27.11
N LEU A 217 15.25 8.84 -28.24
CA LEU A 217 14.50 10.09 -28.37
C LEU A 217 13.29 10.11 -27.43
N VAL A 218 12.54 9.01 -27.33
CA VAL A 218 11.43 8.86 -26.37
C VAL A 218 11.93 9.03 -24.93
N LEU A 219 13.04 8.36 -24.59
CA LEU A 219 13.65 8.47 -23.26
C LEU A 219 14.05 9.91 -22.92
N ILE A 220 14.69 10.63 -23.86
CA ILE A 220 15.08 12.04 -23.70
C ILE A 220 13.84 12.92 -23.54
N ALA A 221 12.82 12.72 -24.36
CA ALA A 221 11.56 13.46 -24.27
C ALA A 221 10.92 13.29 -22.88
N LEU A 222 10.84 12.06 -22.37
CA LEU A 222 10.31 11.77 -21.03
C LEU A 222 11.17 12.38 -19.91
N TYR A 223 12.49 12.38 -20.06
CA TYR A 223 13.39 13.08 -19.13
C TYR A 223 13.10 14.58 -19.09
N MET A 224 12.93 15.22 -20.25
CA MET A 224 12.66 16.65 -20.37
C MET A 224 11.28 17.03 -19.83
N LEU A 225 10.25 16.20 -20.07
CA LEU A 225 8.92 16.37 -19.50
C LEU A 225 8.96 16.33 -17.97
N ASN A 226 9.64 15.33 -17.40
CA ASN A 226 9.83 15.23 -15.95
C ASN A 226 10.61 16.42 -15.37
N TYR A 227 11.67 16.86 -16.06
CA TYR A 227 12.44 18.02 -15.66
C TYR A 227 11.56 19.28 -15.58
N ASN A 228 10.74 19.52 -16.60
CA ASN A 228 9.85 20.68 -16.65
C ASN A 228 8.76 20.62 -15.58
N GLN A 229 8.16 19.45 -15.35
CA GLN A 229 7.18 19.26 -14.26
C GLN A 229 7.78 19.51 -12.88
N LEU A 230 8.96 18.94 -12.61
CA LEU A 230 9.67 19.15 -11.34
C LEU A 230 10.06 20.61 -11.16
N LYS A 231 10.54 21.27 -12.22
CA LYS A 231 10.87 22.68 -12.21
C LYS A 231 9.68 23.51 -11.72
N GLN A 232 8.48 23.28 -12.26
CA GLN A 232 7.25 23.98 -11.84
C GLN A 232 6.85 23.70 -10.38
N LYS A 233 7.06 22.47 -9.89
CA LYS A 233 6.69 22.08 -8.52
C LYS A 233 7.65 22.59 -7.43
N LEU A 234 8.91 22.86 -7.76
CA LEU A 234 9.90 23.36 -6.81
C LEU A 234 9.84 24.89 -6.58
N TYR A 235 8.96 25.61 -7.27
CA TYR A 235 8.66 27.01 -6.93
C TYR A 235 7.75 27.07 -5.71
N ILE A 236 8.18 27.81 -4.69
CA ILE A 236 7.46 27.99 -3.41
C ILE A 236 6.06 28.56 -3.65
N ASP A 237 5.89 29.35 -4.70
CA ASP A 237 4.62 29.97 -5.10
C ASP A 237 3.51 28.94 -5.39
N ASN A 238 3.86 27.73 -5.84
CA ASN A 238 2.87 26.66 -6.01
C ASN A 238 2.42 26.03 -4.68
N SER A 239 3.25 26.09 -3.63
CA SER A 239 2.87 25.66 -2.27
C SER A 239 2.17 26.75 -1.46
N LEU A 240 2.34 28.02 -1.83
CA LEU A 240 1.67 29.19 -1.25
C LEU A 240 0.30 29.49 -1.87
N LYS A 241 -0.07 28.81 -2.97
CA LYS A 241 -1.47 28.78 -3.43
C LYS A 241 -2.29 27.96 -2.44
N THR A 242 -2.58 28.55 -1.28
CA THR A 242 -3.70 28.15 -0.44
C THR A 242 -4.92 28.16 -1.34
N LYS A 243 -5.40 26.98 -1.74
CA LYS A 243 -6.78 26.85 -2.19
C LYS A 243 -7.62 27.36 -1.04
N THR A 244 -8.11 28.59 -1.14
CA THR A 244 -9.10 29.16 -0.22
C THR A 244 -10.40 28.41 -0.46
N SER A 245 -10.44 27.15 -0.01
CA SER A 245 -11.68 26.46 0.24
C SER A 245 -12.32 27.19 1.39
N GLN A 246 -13.43 27.90 1.14
CA GLN A 246 -14.33 28.30 2.22
C GLN A 246 -14.51 27.08 3.14
N ALA A 247 -14.19 27.25 4.42
CA ALA A 247 -14.38 26.20 5.39
C ALA A 247 -15.90 25.93 5.47
N LYS A 248 -16.37 24.87 4.81
CA LYS A 248 -17.72 24.38 5.08
C LYS A 248 -17.76 23.95 6.54
N GLU A 249 -18.48 24.71 7.36
CA GLU A 249 -18.76 24.28 8.73
C GLU A 249 -19.61 23.01 8.66
N THR A 250 -18.98 21.87 8.96
CA THR A 250 -19.72 20.63 9.16
C THR A 250 -20.41 20.73 10.51
N ASN A 251 -21.73 20.89 10.53
CA ASN A 251 -22.50 20.82 11.76
C ASN A 251 -22.39 19.39 12.34
N LEU A 252 -21.67 19.26 13.45
CA LEU A 252 -21.48 18.01 14.19
C LEU A 252 -22.21 18.02 15.54
N GLU A 253 -23.27 18.81 15.70
CA GLU A 253 -23.99 18.93 16.97
C GLU A 253 -24.61 17.62 17.45
N TRP A 254 -24.92 16.69 16.55
CA TRP A 254 -25.39 15.35 16.91
C TRP A 254 -24.40 14.60 17.84
N THR A 255 -23.10 14.92 17.75
CA THR A 255 -22.06 14.33 18.60
C THR A 255 -22.18 14.76 20.07
N LYS A 256 -22.89 15.86 20.37
CA LYS A 256 -23.14 16.31 21.75
C LYS A 256 -23.91 15.26 22.56
N ARG A 257 -24.66 14.36 21.91
CA ARG A 257 -25.36 13.22 22.53
C ARG A 257 -24.41 12.24 23.22
N PHE A 258 -23.13 12.24 22.87
CA PHE A 258 -22.10 11.40 23.49
C PHE A 258 -21.46 12.05 24.73
N GLY A 259 -21.95 13.21 25.18
CA GLY A 259 -21.54 13.84 26.42
C GLY A 259 -20.07 14.25 26.43
N ASP A 260 -19.33 13.75 27.40
CA ASP A 260 -17.98 14.20 27.72
C ASP A 260 -16.87 13.71 26.76
N ILE A 261 -17.21 12.78 25.85
CA ILE A 261 -16.33 12.35 24.74
C ILE A 261 -16.62 13.08 23.43
N SER A 262 -17.66 13.91 23.37
CA SER A 262 -18.12 14.58 22.14
C SER A 262 -17.03 15.39 21.44
N ALA A 263 -16.22 16.13 22.20
CA ALA A 263 -15.12 16.92 21.65
C ALA A 263 -14.08 16.06 20.92
N PHE A 264 -13.73 14.89 21.47
CA PHE A 264 -12.82 13.95 20.83
C PHE A 264 -13.44 13.33 19.57
N LEU A 265 -14.73 12.95 19.63
CA LEU A 265 -15.43 12.39 18.48
C LEU A 265 -15.48 13.41 17.33
N GLN A 266 -15.72 14.69 17.63
CA GLN A 266 -15.68 15.76 16.63
C GLN A 266 -14.28 15.94 16.03
N LEU A 267 -13.22 15.86 16.84
CA LEU A 267 -11.86 15.90 16.33
C LEU A 267 -11.58 14.74 15.39
N ASP A 268 -12.03 13.53 15.73
CA ASP A 268 -11.90 12.35 14.88
C ASP A 268 -12.65 12.46 13.56
N ILE A 269 -13.91 12.91 13.59
CA ILE A 269 -14.71 13.11 12.38
C ILE A 269 -14.10 14.22 11.51
N LYS A 270 -13.62 15.31 12.11
CA LYS A 270 -12.90 16.37 11.40
C LYS A 270 -11.58 15.85 10.81
N LEU A 271 -10.87 15.01 11.53
CA LEU A 271 -9.63 14.39 11.07
C LEU A 271 -9.90 13.51 9.84
N ILE A 272 -10.93 12.66 9.89
CA ILE A 272 -11.32 11.76 8.80
C ILE A 272 -11.81 12.55 7.59
N SER A 273 -12.62 13.59 7.79
CA SER A 273 -13.22 14.35 6.68
C SER A 273 -12.27 15.34 6.00
N ARG A 274 -11.32 15.92 6.75
CA ARG A 274 -10.44 16.99 6.24
C ARG A 274 -9.10 16.50 5.72
N ASN A 275 -8.56 15.41 6.26
CA ASN A 275 -7.22 14.96 5.90
C ASN A 275 -7.24 13.92 4.79
N LYS A 276 -6.41 14.13 3.77
CA LYS A 276 -6.34 13.26 2.59
C LYS A 276 -6.12 11.79 2.97
N ARG A 277 -5.22 11.54 3.92
CA ARG A 277 -4.91 10.19 4.41
C ARG A 277 -6.14 9.53 5.02
N ALA A 278 -6.71 10.14 6.05
CA ALA A 278 -7.81 9.55 6.81
C ALA A 278 -9.10 9.47 5.98
N LYS A 279 -9.34 10.42 5.06
CA LYS A 279 -10.47 10.38 4.14
C LYS A 279 -10.40 9.21 3.17
N SER A 280 -9.19 8.86 2.69
CA SER A 280 -9.02 7.68 1.84
C SER A 280 -9.37 6.36 2.54
N SER A 281 -9.36 6.32 3.87
CA SER A 281 -9.85 5.16 4.63
C SER A 281 -11.33 4.89 4.40
N ILE A 282 -12.16 5.90 4.12
CA ILE A 282 -13.60 5.73 3.80
C ILE A 282 -13.77 4.91 2.52
N TRP A 283 -12.96 5.19 1.50
CA TRP A 283 -12.99 4.45 0.24
C TRP A 283 -12.55 2.99 0.43
N ILE A 284 -11.58 2.75 1.32
CA ILE A 284 -11.19 1.39 1.72
C ILE A 284 -12.36 0.66 2.39
N LEU A 285 -13.24 1.35 3.13
CA LEU A 285 -14.45 0.73 3.68
C LEU A 285 -15.41 0.30 2.59
N LEU A 286 -15.62 1.14 1.58
CA LEU A 286 -16.52 0.84 0.47
C LEU A 286 -16.01 -0.35 -0.36
N ILE A 287 -14.72 -0.35 -0.69
CA ILE A 287 -14.08 -1.48 -1.40
C ILE A 287 -14.09 -2.74 -0.51
N GLY A 288 -13.77 -2.58 0.77
CA GLY A 288 -13.79 -3.68 1.74
C GLY A 288 -15.19 -4.25 1.96
N LEU A 289 -16.24 -3.44 1.84
CA LEU A 289 -17.62 -3.91 1.88
C LEU A 289 -17.89 -4.87 0.73
N LEU A 290 -17.37 -4.59 -0.47
CA LEU A 290 -17.54 -5.42 -1.68
C LEU A 290 -16.64 -6.67 -1.68
N TYR A 291 -15.75 -6.83 -0.69
CA TYR A 291 -14.78 -7.93 -0.66
C TYR A 291 -15.42 -9.32 -0.67
N GLY A 292 -16.57 -9.49 -0.01
CA GLY A 292 -17.30 -10.76 -0.02
C GLY A 292 -17.79 -11.18 -1.40
N LEU A 293 -18.09 -10.22 -2.30
CA LEU A 293 -18.53 -10.50 -3.68
C LEU A 293 -17.44 -11.16 -4.53
N PHE A 294 -16.17 -11.09 -4.13
CA PHE A 294 -15.12 -11.83 -4.82
C PHE A 294 -15.23 -13.35 -4.55
N PHE A 295 -15.72 -13.73 -3.37
CA PHE A 295 -15.73 -15.12 -2.91
C PHE A 295 -17.08 -15.80 -3.08
N TYR A 296 -18.16 -15.20 -2.56
CA TYR A 296 -19.47 -15.86 -2.47
C TYR A 296 -20.11 -16.30 -3.80
N PRO A 297 -19.86 -15.62 -4.94
CA PRO A 297 -20.34 -16.10 -6.23
C PRO A 297 -19.66 -17.39 -6.72
N GLN A 298 -18.43 -17.66 -6.29
CA GLN A 298 -17.64 -18.79 -6.77
C GLN A 298 -18.00 -20.07 -6.00
N PRO A 299 -18.37 -21.18 -6.67
CA PRO A 299 -18.73 -22.43 -6.00
C PRO A 299 -17.65 -22.95 -5.04
N MET A 300 -16.39 -22.91 -5.48
CA MET A 300 -15.23 -23.35 -4.69
C MET A 300 -15.15 -22.70 -3.29
N TYR A 301 -15.48 -21.42 -3.20
CA TYR A 301 -15.43 -20.67 -1.94
C TYR A 301 -16.75 -20.73 -1.17
N ARG A 302 -17.87 -20.91 -1.88
CA ARG A 302 -19.18 -21.08 -1.26
C ARG A 302 -19.21 -22.36 -0.43
N ASP A 303 -18.59 -23.45 -0.90
CA ASP A 303 -18.63 -24.73 -0.18
C ASP A 303 -17.63 -24.80 1.00
N PHE A 304 -16.75 -23.80 1.12
CA PHE A 304 -15.78 -23.70 2.21
C PHE A 304 -16.30 -22.80 3.35
N GLU A 305 -17.19 -23.33 4.19
CA GLU A 305 -17.86 -22.58 5.28
C GLU A 305 -16.92 -21.83 6.25
N PRO A 306 -15.73 -22.35 6.63
CA PRO A 306 -14.77 -21.60 7.46
C PRO A 306 -14.34 -20.25 6.87
N LEU A 307 -14.48 -20.05 5.55
CA LEU A 307 -14.19 -18.77 4.91
C LEU A 307 -15.17 -17.67 5.34
N TYR A 308 -16.39 -18.02 5.74
CA TYR A 308 -17.43 -17.04 6.03
C TYR A 308 -17.08 -16.18 7.23
N ILE A 309 -16.49 -16.77 8.29
CA ILE A 309 -16.06 -16.00 9.46
C ILE A 309 -14.91 -15.05 9.11
N PHE A 310 -14.00 -15.48 8.23
CA PHE A 310 -12.88 -14.66 7.79
C PHE A 310 -13.39 -13.43 7.03
N ILE A 311 -14.28 -13.63 6.07
CA ILE A 311 -14.91 -12.52 5.33
C ILE A 311 -15.72 -11.65 6.29
N GLY A 312 -16.50 -12.24 7.20
CA GLY A 312 -17.27 -11.51 8.20
C GLY A 312 -16.40 -10.61 9.08
N ILE A 313 -15.28 -11.12 9.58
CA ILE A 313 -14.35 -10.36 10.43
C ILE A 313 -13.71 -9.22 9.65
N PHE A 314 -13.30 -9.50 8.41
CA PHE A 314 -12.72 -8.49 7.54
C PHE A 314 -13.73 -7.39 7.18
N VAL A 315 -14.90 -7.76 6.65
CA VAL A 315 -15.93 -6.82 6.18
C VAL A 315 -16.48 -5.97 7.32
N THR A 316 -16.87 -6.59 8.43
CA THR A 316 -17.43 -5.85 9.58
C THR A 316 -16.34 -5.07 10.35
N GLY A 317 -15.09 -5.53 10.30
CA GLY A 317 -13.95 -4.94 11.00
C GLY A 317 -13.07 -4.04 10.13
N ILE A 318 -13.40 -3.80 8.86
CA ILE A 318 -12.47 -3.14 7.92
C ILE A 318 -12.03 -1.75 8.40
N PHE A 319 -12.92 -0.95 8.98
CA PHE A 319 -12.58 0.34 9.57
C PHE A 319 -11.68 0.17 10.79
N LEU A 320 -12.03 -0.74 11.70
CA LEU A 320 -11.25 -1.05 12.89
C LEU A 320 -9.81 -1.49 12.54
N ILE A 321 -9.66 -2.38 11.56
CA ILE A 321 -8.35 -2.89 11.12
C ILE A 321 -7.54 -1.77 10.46
N ASN A 322 -8.16 -0.96 9.58
CA ASN A 322 -7.42 0.06 8.83
C ASN A 322 -7.16 1.34 9.63
N PHE A 323 -8.17 1.89 10.28
CA PHE A 323 -8.07 3.12 11.06
C PHE A 323 -7.57 2.85 12.47
N GLY A 324 -8.11 1.85 13.15
CA GLY A 324 -7.82 1.59 14.56
C GLY A 324 -6.36 1.24 14.85
N GLN A 325 -5.70 0.48 13.97
CA GLN A 325 -4.28 0.08 14.12
C GLN A 325 -3.29 1.27 14.25
N PHE A 326 -3.72 2.46 13.82
CA PHE A 326 -2.93 3.69 13.84
C PHE A 326 -3.34 4.64 14.96
N ILE A 327 -4.19 4.24 15.91
CA ILE A 327 -4.45 5.02 17.12
C ILE A 327 -3.29 4.82 18.10
N PRO A 328 -2.70 5.86 18.72
CA PRO A 328 -3.00 7.29 18.62
C PRO A 328 -2.16 8.04 17.55
N ALA A 329 -1.44 7.34 16.66
CA ALA A 329 -0.59 7.96 15.64
C ALA A 329 -1.33 8.92 14.68
N TRP A 330 -2.64 8.77 14.47
CA TRP A 330 -3.46 9.78 13.79
C TRP A 330 -3.37 11.17 14.44
N ASP A 331 -3.27 11.23 15.76
CA ASP A 331 -3.19 12.46 16.55
C ASP A 331 -1.73 12.92 16.73
N SER A 332 -0.74 12.26 16.10
CA SER A 332 0.69 12.46 16.38
C SER A 332 1.17 13.90 16.25
N ALA A 333 0.61 14.68 15.32
CA ALA A 333 1.02 16.07 15.08
C ALA A 333 0.74 17.02 16.27
N TYR A 334 -0.33 16.77 17.02
CA TYR A 334 -0.75 17.59 18.17
C TYR A 334 -0.80 16.79 19.48
N TYR A 335 -0.27 15.56 19.48
CA TYR A 335 -0.34 14.66 20.63
C TYR A 335 0.26 15.27 21.90
N ARG A 336 1.37 16.03 21.77
CA ARG A 336 2.00 16.73 22.90
C ARG A 336 1.05 17.75 23.55
N LEU A 337 0.33 18.52 22.72
CA LEU A 337 -0.67 19.48 23.20
C LEU A 337 -1.83 18.74 23.87
N LEU A 338 -2.33 17.66 23.26
CA LEU A 338 -3.40 16.85 23.83
C LEU A 338 -3.03 16.33 25.23
N MET A 339 -1.78 15.92 25.40
CA MET A 339 -1.26 15.32 26.63
C MET A 339 -0.80 16.30 27.70
N SER A 340 -0.76 17.60 27.38
CA SER A 340 -0.54 18.68 28.35
C SER A 340 -1.85 19.29 28.87
N GLN A 341 -2.98 19.03 28.21
CA GLN A 341 -4.28 19.48 28.69
C GLN A 341 -4.73 18.68 29.92
N ASN A 342 -5.58 19.29 30.74
CA ASN A 342 -6.23 18.62 31.87
C ASN A 342 -7.38 17.71 31.39
N ILE A 343 -7.05 16.67 30.62
CA ILE A 343 -8.03 15.70 30.08
C ILE A 343 -7.62 14.29 30.48
N LYS A 344 -8.61 13.51 30.94
CA LYS A 344 -8.41 12.10 31.30
C LYS A 344 -8.22 11.24 30.05
N TYR A 345 -7.16 10.42 30.02
CA TYR A 345 -6.92 9.45 28.95
C TYR A 345 -8.10 8.51 28.71
N GLU A 346 -8.84 8.19 29.76
CA GLU A 346 -10.06 7.38 29.68
C GLU A 346 -11.07 7.97 28.69
N LYS A 347 -11.31 9.28 28.70
CA LYS A 347 -12.26 9.93 27.79
C LYS A 347 -11.76 9.88 26.35
N TYR A 348 -10.46 10.10 26.15
CA TYR A 348 -9.83 9.98 24.83
C TYR A 348 -10.01 8.56 24.27
N LEU A 349 -9.66 7.53 25.04
CA LEU A 349 -9.75 6.15 24.59
C LEU A 349 -11.20 5.66 24.45
N LYS A 350 -12.11 6.13 25.30
CA LYS A 350 -13.54 5.84 25.17
C LYS A 350 -14.10 6.41 23.87
N SER A 351 -13.71 7.63 23.48
CA SER A 351 -14.08 8.19 22.17
C SER A 351 -13.63 7.30 21.01
N LYS A 352 -12.37 6.85 21.04
CA LYS A 352 -11.80 5.95 20.02
C LYS A 352 -12.55 4.62 19.97
N PHE A 353 -12.83 4.02 21.13
CA PHE A 353 -13.63 2.80 21.22
C PHE A 353 -15.01 2.99 20.60
N THR A 354 -15.73 4.06 20.98
CA THR A 354 -17.07 4.35 20.47
C THR A 354 -17.09 4.53 18.96
N LEU A 355 -16.11 5.25 18.40
CA LEU A 355 -15.99 5.43 16.95
C LEU A 355 -15.82 4.09 16.22
N MET A 356 -14.95 3.22 16.73
CA MET A 356 -14.70 1.90 16.14
C MET A 356 -15.89 0.96 16.30
N ALA A 357 -16.51 0.89 17.49
CA ALA A 357 -17.70 0.08 17.72
C ALA A 357 -18.87 0.50 16.82
N ALA A 358 -19.11 1.81 16.69
CA ALA A 358 -20.13 2.34 15.77
C ALA A 358 -19.85 1.95 14.32
N SER A 359 -18.58 1.99 13.88
CA SER A 359 -18.21 1.56 12.54
C SER A 359 -18.51 0.08 12.30
N VAL A 360 -18.26 -0.79 13.27
CA VAL A 360 -18.53 -2.24 13.14
C VAL A 360 -20.03 -2.49 12.98
N ILE A 361 -20.86 -1.79 13.75
CA ILE A 361 -22.32 -1.89 13.64
C ILE A 361 -22.79 -1.44 12.24
N ILE A 362 -22.30 -0.29 11.76
CA ILE A 362 -22.66 0.21 10.42
C ILE A 362 -22.21 -0.78 9.34
N MET A 363 -20.98 -1.28 9.41
CA MET A 363 -20.47 -2.24 8.43
C MET A 363 -21.22 -3.57 8.46
N PHE A 364 -21.62 -4.05 9.64
CA PHE A 364 -22.49 -5.22 9.75
C PHE A 364 -23.84 -5.00 9.05
N LEU A 365 -24.52 -3.88 9.33
CA LEU A 365 -25.79 -3.54 8.71
C LEU A 365 -25.67 -3.45 7.18
N LEU A 366 -24.60 -2.82 6.68
CA LEU A 366 -24.32 -2.74 5.25
C LEU A 366 -23.96 -4.08 4.62
N SER A 367 -23.49 -5.04 5.41
CA SER A 367 -23.14 -6.39 4.95
C SER A 367 -24.34 -7.36 4.91
N ILE A 368 -25.49 -6.99 5.49
CA ILE A 368 -26.71 -7.82 5.50
C ILE A 368 -27.11 -8.35 4.11
N PRO A 369 -27.01 -7.59 3.00
CA PRO A 369 -27.35 -8.10 1.66
C PRO A 369 -26.60 -9.38 1.25
N TYR A 370 -25.47 -9.71 1.89
CA TYR A 370 -24.78 -10.99 1.67
C TYR A 370 -25.60 -12.23 2.05
N VAL A 371 -26.68 -12.07 2.82
CA VAL A 371 -27.65 -13.13 3.11
C VAL A 371 -28.21 -13.78 1.83
N TYR A 372 -28.21 -13.06 0.70
CA TYR A 372 -28.56 -13.60 -0.62
C TYR A 372 -27.78 -14.86 -0.98
N PHE A 373 -26.52 -14.97 -0.56
CA PHE A 373 -25.66 -16.14 -0.82
C PHE A 373 -25.82 -17.27 0.21
N GLY A 374 -26.58 -17.05 1.29
CA GLY A 374 -26.87 -18.05 2.32
C GLY A 374 -27.04 -17.45 3.72
N TRP A 375 -27.95 -18.03 4.52
CA TRP A 375 -28.22 -17.57 5.89
C TRP A 375 -27.02 -17.76 6.84
N LYS A 376 -26.20 -18.80 6.62
CA LYS A 376 -24.96 -19.06 7.37
C LYS A 376 -23.98 -17.88 7.28
N ILE A 377 -23.93 -17.19 6.13
CA ILE A 377 -23.07 -16.01 5.93
C ILE A 377 -23.52 -14.87 6.86
N LEU A 378 -24.83 -14.63 6.97
CA LEU A 378 -25.36 -13.62 7.88
C LEU A 378 -25.02 -13.93 9.34
N LEU A 379 -25.13 -15.19 9.77
CA LEU A 379 -24.73 -15.59 11.11
C LEU A 379 -23.23 -15.41 11.37
N ALA A 380 -22.39 -15.82 10.42
CA ALA A 380 -20.94 -15.61 10.52
C ALA A 380 -20.60 -14.12 10.61
N HIS A 381 -21.25 -13.27 9.80
CA HIS A 381 -21.07 -11.81 9.85
C HIS A 381 -21.52 -11.21 11.17
N PHE A 382 -22.63 -11.71 11.73
CA PHE A 382 -23.11 -11.26 13.04
C PHE A 382 -22.12 -11.65 14.16
N ALA A 383 -21.70 -12.92 14.20
CA ALA A 383 -20.70 -13.40 15.17
C ALA A 383 -19.38 -12.64 15.03
N ALA A 384 -18.94 -12.39 13.80
CA ALA A 384 -17.77 -11.59 13.49
C ALA A 384 -17.91 -10.13 13.94
N ALA A 385 -19.06 -9.50 13.76
CA ALA A 385 -19.31 -8.13 14.21
C ALA A 385 -19.25 -8.03 15.75
N VAL A 386 -19.87 -8.99 16.44
CA VAL A 386 -19.83 -9.08 17.91
C VAL A 386 -18.40 -9.31 18.40
N TYR A 387 -17.65 -10.21 17.75
CA TYR A 387 -16.23 -10.43 18.04
C TYR A 387 -15.39 -9.17 17.77
N ASN A 388 -15.64 -8.47 16.67
CA ASN A 388 -14.93 -7.25 16.31
C ASN A 388 -15.13 -6.14 17.35
N MET A 389 -16.38 -5.96 17.79
CA MET A 389 -16.74 -4.97 18.79
C MET A 389 -16.20 -5.33 20.19
N GLY A 390 -16.28 -6.61 20.57
CA GLY A 390 -15.95 -7.06 21.92
C GLY A 390 -14.48 -7.43 22.15
N VAL A 391 -13.79 -7.94 21.15
CA VAL A 391 -12.40 -8.40 21.28
C VAL A 391 -11.46 -7.54 20.46
N ASN A 392 -11.66 -7.46 19.14
CA ASN A 392 -10.70 -6.78 18.26
C ASN A 392 -10.58 -5.29 18.57
N THR A 393 -11.66 -4.62 18.97
CA THR A 393 -11.60 -3.20 19.35
C THR A 393 -10.69 -2.96 20.55
N HIS A 394 -10.74 -3.83 21.58
CA HIS A 394 -9.85 -3.75 22.73
C HIS A 394 -8.41 -4.13 22.39
N VAL A 395 -8.21 -5.18 21.58
CA VAL A 395 -6.88 -5.61 21.12
C VAL A 395 -6.19 -4.48 20.36
N VAL A 396 -6.91 -3.83 19.43
CA VAL A 396 -6.40 -2.69 18.67
C VAL A 396 -6.03 -1.52 19.59
N LEU A 397 -6.90 -1.16 20.54
CA LEU A 397 -6.59 -0.07 21.48
C LEU A 397 -5.37 -0.41 22.34
N TYR A 398 -5.30 -1.63 22.87
CA TYR A 398 -4.16 -2.10 23.64
C TYR A 398 -2.86 -2.03 22.84
N ALA A 399 -2.86 -2.54 21.61
CA ALA A 399 -1.70 -2.50 20.73
C ALA A 399 -1.32 -1.06 20.33
N GLY A 400 -2.30 -0.17 20.22
CA GLY A 400 -2.08 1.27 20.03
C GLY A 400 -1.19 1.88 21.12
N SER A 401 -1.16 1.30 22.32
CA SER A 401 -0.24 1.70 23.38
C SER A 401 1.25 1.50 23.02
N TYR A 402 1.55 0.70 22.00
CA TYR A 402 2.89 0.43 21.47
C TYR A 402 3.21 1.20 20.18
N ASN A 403 2.30 2.02 19.67
CA ASN A 403 2.57 2.82 18.48
C ASN A 403 3.61 3.90 18.75
N ARG A 404 4.66 3.94 17.93
CA ARG A 404 5.82 4.86 18.07
C ARG A 404 6.18 5.58 16.76
N LYS A 405 5.34 5.51 15.73
CA LYS A 405 5.63 6.15 14.44
C LYS A 405 4.65 7.28 14.18
N LYS A 406 5.18 8.46 13.86
CA LYS A 406 4.41 9.62 13.40
C LYS A 406 3.79 9.34 12.03
N ILE A 407 2.60 9.86 11.81
CA ILE A 407 1.85 9.74 10.54
C ILE A 407 1.74 11.13 9.92
N ASN A 408 2.13 11.25 8.66
CA ASN A 408 1.83 12.44 7.87
C ASN A 408 0.40 12.34 7.31
N LEU A 409 -0.45 13.32 7.64
CA LEU A 409 -1.86 13.37 7.26
C LEU A 409 -2.09 13.89 5.82
N ASP A 410 -1.10 14.59 5.25
CA ASP A 410 -1.15 15.16 3.91
C ASP A 410 -0.89 14.12 2.81
N GLU A 411 -0.31 12.97 3.18
CA GLU A 411 -0.07 11.87 2.25
C GLU A 411 -1.32 11.01 2.05
N ARG A 412 -1.33 10.17 1.00
CA ARG A 412 -2.39 9.17 0.80
C ARG A 412 -2.26 8.01 1.79
N ALA A 413 -3.36 7.33 2.12
CA ALA A 413 -3.30 6.10 2.92
C ALA A 413 -3.05 4.85 2.05
N ALA A 414 -3.64 4.79 0.85
CA ALA A 414 -3.46 3.64 -0.04
C ALA A 414 -1.98 3.43 -0.39
N PHE A 415 -1.48 2.22 -0.13
CA PHE A 415 -0.08 1.81 -0.36
C PHE A 415 0.97 2.69 0.33
N ASN A 416 0.58 3.39 1.40
CA ASN A 416 1.49 4.18 2.21
C ASN A 416 1.84 3.46 3.52
N TRP A 417 3.02 2.85 3.53
CA TRP A 417 3.57 2.14 4.69
C TRP A 417 4.17 3.07 5.78
N GLN A 418 4.08 4.40 5.62
CA GLN A 418 4.50 5.33 6.69
C GLN A 418 3.64 5.12 7.94
N GLY A 419 4.23 5.12 9.12
CA GLY A 419 3.49 4.82 10.35
C GLY A 419 3.31 3.32 10.60
N THR A 420 3.49 2.47 9.59
CA THR A 420 3.48 1.00 9.75
C THR A 420 4.81 0.55 10.37
N GLY A 421 4.74 0.00 11.57
CA GLY A 421 5.83 -0.66 12.27
C GLY A 421 5.52 -2.13 12.51
N ALA A 422 6.36 -2.78 13.33
CA ALA A 422 6.15 -4.17 13.72
C ALA A 422 4.80 -4.39 14.41
N VAL A 423 4.30 -3.38 15.15
CA VAL A 423 3.00 -3.45 15.85
C VAL A 423 1.86 -3.68 14.86
N GLN A 424 1.81 -2.95 13.75
CA GLN A 424 0.76 -3.09 12.73
C GLN A 424 0.79 -4.46 12.05
N TRP A 425 1.98 -4.93 11.67
CA TRP A 425 2.14 -6.26 11.07
C TRP A 425 1.74 -7.38 12.03
N LEU A 426 2.19 -7.27 13.28
CA LEU A 426 1.89 -8.26 14.31
C LEU A 426 0.43 -8.22 14.72
N LEU A 427 -0.23 -7.06 14.64
CA LEU A 427 -1.66 -6.89 14.91
C LEU A 427 -2.57 -7.60 13.90
N GLY A 428 -2.14 -7.77 12.64
CA GLY A 428 -2.95 -8.49 11.64
C GLY A 428 -3.25 -9.93 12.07
N ILE A 429 -2.30 -10.58 12.75
CA ILE A 429 -2.41 -11.97 13.22
C ILE A 429 -3.54 -12.14 14.26
N PRO A 430 -3.54 -11.46 15.44
CA PRO A 430 -4.60 -11.63 16.42
C PRO A 430 -5.96 -11.14 15.92
N LEU A 431 -6.01 -10.13 15.04
CA LEU A 431 -7.28 -9.57 14.57
C LEU A 431 -8.00 -10.48 13.56
N MET A 432 -7.24 -11.16 12.69
CA MET A 432 -7.80 -11.97 11.61
C MET A 432 -7.54 -13.46 11.79
N LEU A 433 -6.29 -13.85 12.07
CA LEU A 433 -5.89 -15.26 12.09
C LEU A 433 -6.39 -15.99 13.35
N LEU A 434 -6.33 -15.36 14.52
CA LEU A 434 -6.79 -15.98 15.77
C LEU A 434 -8.27 -16.39 15.74
N PRO A 435 -9.23 -15.51 15.41
CA PRO A 435 -10.63 -15.90 15.35
C PRO A 435 -10.93 -16.88 14.21
N MET A 436 -10.23 -16.77 13.07
CA MET A 436 -10.36 -17.73 11.97
C MET A 436 -9.86 -19.12 12.38
N ALA A 437 -8.69 -19.21 13.03
CA ALA A 437 -8.13 -20.47 13.51
C ALA A 437 -9.03 -21.11 14.58
N LEU A 438 -9.51 -20.30 15.53
CA LEU A 438 -10.45 -20.77 16.54
C LEU A 438 -11.73 -21.33 15.91
N PHE A 439 -12.33 -20.58 14.97
CA PHE A 439 -13.52 -21.03 14.26
C PHE A 439 -13.25 -22.30 13.46
N GLY A 440 -12.15 -22.35 12.70
CA GLY A 440 -11.79 -23.51 11.87
C GLY A 440 -11.57 -24.78 12.70
N ILE A 441 -10.90 -24.68 13.85
CA ILE A 441 -10.71 -25.80 14.78
C ILE A 441 -12.05 -26.30 15.33
N LEU A 442 -12.91 -25.39 15.80
CA LEU A 442 -14.21 -25.75 16.35
C LEU A 442 -15.17 -26.30 15.30
N PHE A 443 -15.11 -25.76 14.08
CA PHE A 443 -15.86 -26.26 12.94
C PHE A 443 -15.45 -27.69 12.59
N TRP A 444 -14.14 -27.97 12.59
CA TRP A 444 -13.61 -29.29 12.28
C TRP A 444 -13.95 -30.34 13.35
N ILE A 445 -13.96 -29.96 14.63
CA ILE A 445 -14.27 -30.87 15.74
C ILE A 445 -15.78 -31.06 15.91
N PHE A 446 -16.56 -30.00 15.74
CA PHE A 446 -17.99 -29.98 16.00
C PHE A 446 -18.77 -29.66 14.71
N ASN A 447 -19.24 -28.42 14.56
CA ASN A 447 -19.99 -27.95 13.40
C ASN A 447 -19.95 -26.42 13.31
N PHE A 448 -20.59 -25.89 12.27
CA PHE A 448 -20.69 -24.46 12.00
C PHE A 448 -21.37 -23.68 13.13
N GLU A 449 -22.44 -24.21 13.69
CA GLU A 449 -23.25 -23.57 14.71
C GLU A 449 -22.47 -23.38 16.01
N VAL A 450 -21.80 -24.44 16.48
CA VAL A 450 -20.96 -24.41 17.68
C VAL A 450 -19.80 -23.42 17.49
N ALA A 451 -19.10 -23.48 16.36
CA ALA A 451 -18.00 -22.57 16.07
C ALA A 451 -18.46 -21.10 16.08
N THR A 452 -19.60 -20.81 15.47
CA THR A 452 -20.21 -19.47 15.41
C THR A 452 -20.60 -18.96 16.80
N ILE A 453 -21.26 -19.81 17.60
CA ILE A 453 -21.68 -19.47 18.96
C ILE A 453 -20.47 -19.14 19.84
N VAL A 454 -19.39 -19.92 19.75
CA VAL A 454 -18.19 -19.68 20.55
C VAL A 454 -17.53 -18.35 20.19
N VAL A 455 -17.39 -18.03 18.90
CA VAL A 455 -16.83 -16.74 18.45
C VAL A 455 -17.70 -15.58 18.91
N ALA A 456 -19.02 -15.68 18.76
CA ALA A 456 -19.95 -14.66 19.25
C ALA A 456 -19.86 -14.50 20.79
N SER A 457 -19.78 -15.61 21.52
CA SER A 457 -19.68 -15.62 22.98
C SER A 457 -18.41 -14.94 23.47
N LEU A 458 -17.26 -15.14 22.80
CA LEU A 458 -16.03 -14.40 23.12
C LEU A 458 -16.19 -12.89 22.91
N GLY A 459 -16.86 -12.49 21.84
CA GLY A 459 -17.21 -11.08 21.62
C GLY A 459 -18.09 -10.52 22.74
N ILE A 460 -19.14 -11.26 23.14
CA ILE A 460 -20.02 -10.88 24.25
C ILE A 460 -19.23 -10.76 25.55
N LEU A 461 -18.35 -11.72 25.87
CA LEU A 461 -17.49 -11.64 27.06
C LEU A 461 -16.61 -10.38 27.04
N GLY A 462 -16.04 -10.03 25.89
CA GLY A 462 -15.28 -8.80 25.74
C GLY A 462 -16.09 -7.52 25.97
N ILE A 463 -17.36 -7.51 25.55
CA ILE A 463 -18.31 -6.42 25.84
C ILE A 463 -18.65 -6.37 27.34
N VAL A 464 -18.93 -7.52 27.97
CA VAL A 464 -19.24 -7.61 29.41
C VAL A 464 -18.05 -7.13 30.26
N PHE A 465 -16.83 -7.55 29.91
CA PHE A 465 -15.61 -7.14 30.61
C PHE A 465 -15.05 -5.79 30.15
N HIS A 466 -15.80 -5.02 29.34
CA HIS A 466 -15.33 -3.77 28.74
C HIS A 466 -14.70 -2.82 29.76
N HIS A 467 -15.35 -2.59 30.91
CA HIS A 467 -14.82 -1.68 31.92
C HIS A 467 -13.44 -2.12 32.46
N LYS A 468 -13.27 -3.42 32.75
CA LYS A 468 -12.01 -3.98 33.26
C LYS A 468 -10.90 -3.90 32.20
N LEU A 469 -11.23 -4.26 30.96
CA LEU A 469 -10.29 -4.18 29.83
C LEU A 469 -9.86 -2.73 29.57
N MET A 470 -10.80 -1.78 29.54
CA MET A 470 -10.49 -0.37 29.32
C MET A 470 -9.63 0.22 30.44
N LYS A 471 -9.86 -0.14 31.71
CA LYS A 471 -9.00 0.28 32.83
C LYS A 471 -7.55 -0.18 32.64
N HIS A 472 -7.36 -1.43 32.20
CA HIS A 472 -6.03 -1.96 31.90
C HIS A 472 -5.37 -1.23 30.72
N ILE A 473 -6.11 -1.02 29.63
CA ILE A 473 -5.63 -0.27 28.45
C ILE A 473 -5.23 1.15 28.86
N VAL A 474 -6.07 1.87 29.60
CA VAL A 474 -5.78 3.23 30.09
C VAL A 474 -4.48 3.27 30.89
N SER A 475 -4.27 2.31 31.81
CA SER A 475 -3.01 2.20 32.56
C SER A 475 -1.81 2.08 31.63
N LYS A 476 -1.91 1.23 30.59
CA LYS A 476 -0.83 1.04 29.62
C LYS A 476 -0.51 2.30 28.81
N TYR A 477 -1.51 3.11 28.50
CA TYR A 477 -1.29 4.41 27.85
C TYR A 477 -0.59 5.41 28.77
N TYR A 478 -0.93 5.43 30.06
CA TYR A 478 -0.20 6.26 31.03
C TYR A 478 1.27 5.86 31.12
N GLU A 479 1.59 4.57 31.22
CA GLU A 479 2.97 4.06 31.22
C GLU A 479 3.74 4.44 29.94
N SER A 480 3.04 4.46 28.80
CA SER A 480 3.64 4.72 27.49
C SER A 480 3.65 6.19 27.09
N LYS A 481 3.01 7.08 27.86
CA LYS A 481 2.75 8.49 27.53
C LYS A 481 4.01 9.21 27.03
N TYR A 482 5.07 9.22 27.84
CA TYR A 482 6.29 9.97 27.51
C TYR A 482 7.04 9.35 26.34
N LYS A 483 7.06 8.02 26.22
CA LYS A 483 7.66 7.31 25.09
C LYS A 483 6.95 7.65 23.78
N MET A 484 5.62 7.81 23.79
CA MET A 484 4.85 8.26 22.63
C MET A 484 5.11 9.72 22.28
N ILE A 485 5.16 10.61 23.28
CA ILE A 485 5.42 12.04 23.05
C ILE A 485 6.80 12.25 22.42
N ASP A 486 7.83 11.54 22.90
CA ASP A 486 9.16 11.56 22.29
C ASP A 486 9.10 11.02 20.86
N ALA A 487 8.53 9.83 20.69
CA ALA A 487 8.50 9.16 19.39
C ALA A 487 7.73 9.94 18.31
N PHE A 488 6.62 10.60 18.65
CA PHE A 488 5.86 11.45 17.72
C PHE A 488 6.49 12.81 17.45
N SER A 489 7.48 13.22 18.25
CA SER A 489 8.25 14.45 17.99
C SER A 489 9.40 14.26 17.02
N GLN A 490 9.77 13.01 16.73
CA GLN A 490 10.79 12.66 15.73
C GLN A 490 10.15 12.65 14.34
N ASP A 491 10.80 13.30 13.36
CA ASP A 491 10.45 13.13 11.95
C ASP A 491 11.06 11.82 11.44
N ASN A 492 10.23 11.02 10.74
CA ASN A 492 10.58 9.68 10.24
C ASN A 492 11.42 9.71 8.97
#